data_AF-A0A5B9WCN4-F1
#
_entry.id   AF-A0A5B9WCN4-F1
#
_cell.length_a   1.000
_cell.length_b   1.000
_cell.length_c   1.000
_cell.angle_alpha   90.00
_cell.angle_beta   90.00
_cell.angle_gamma   90.00
#
_symmetry.space_group_name_H-M   'P 1'
#
loop_
_entity.id
_entity.type
_entity.pdbx_description
1 polymer ?
#
loop_
_entity_poly.entity_id
_entity_poly.type
_entity_poly.pdbx_seq_one_letter_code
_entity_poly.pdbx_strand_id
1 'polypeptide(L)'
;MQLRGIVMKAELREDPQGSDRIEMVLWAQGVGPDRPRSVVVPYELLLADPSLDPDAVRGRGFQAVVEQGGDGRWIVREIGFAAGRALRPDGP
;
A
#
# COMPACT_ATOMS: atom_id res chain seq x y z
N MET A 1 11.98 0.52 -6.22
CA MET A 1 12.34 1.15 -4.92
C MET A 1 11.67 0.39 -3.79
N GLN A 2 12.35 0.14 -2.67
CA GLN A 2 11.70 -0.43 -1.48
C GLN A 2 11.06 0.66 -0.63
N LEU A 3 9.88 0.42 -0.09
CA LEU A 3 9.12 1.31 0.79
C LEU A 3 8.75 0.53 2.06
N ARG A 4 8.88 1.17 3.22
CA ARG A 4 8.44 0.61 4.52
C ARG A 4 7.69 1.69 5.25
N GLY A 5 6.60 1.36 5.90
CA GLY A 5 5.81 2.35 6.62
C GLY A 5 4.61 1.73 7.31
N ILE A 6 3.70 2.59 7.74
CA ILE A 6 2.43 2.21 8.35
C ILE A 6 1.32 2.73 7.44
N VAL A 7 0.34 1.88 7.13
CA VAL A 7 -0.84 2.29 6.38
C VAL A 7 -1.69 3.23 7.22
N MET A 8 -1.85 4.46 6.75
CA MET A 8 -2.74 5.45 7.35
C MET A 8 -4.17 5.30 6.85
N LYS A 9 -4.30 5.07 5.55
CA LYS A 9 -5.56 5.00 4.83
C LYS A 9 -5.38 4.08 3.63
N ALA A 10 -6.44 3.35 3.27
CA ALA A 10 -6.54 2.56 2.06
C ALA A 10 -7.92 2.81 1.46
N GLU A 11 -8.00 3.05 0.15
CA GLU A 11 -9.26 3.22 -0.55
C GLU A 11 -9.23 2.50 -1.89
N LEU A 12 -10.32 1.80 -2.20
CA LEU A 12 -10.56 1.26 -3.53
C LEU A 12 -11.09 2.37 -4.43
N ARG A 13 -10.49 2.51 -5.60
CA ARG A 13 -10.88 3.49 -6.61
C ARG A 13 -10.88 2.82 -7.97
N GLU A 14 -11.91 3.12 -8.75
CA GLU A 14 -11.93 2.74 -10.16
C GLU A 14 -10.95 3.60 -10.96
N ASP A 15 -10.10 2.98 -11.76
CA ASP A 15 -9.11 3.67 -12.59
C ASP A 15 -8.73 2.84 -13.83
N PRO A 16 -8.96 3.35 -15.06
CA PRO A 16 -9.68 4.59 -15.39
C PRO A 16 -11.19 4.49 -15.09
N GLN A 17 -11.85 5.64 -14.88
CA GLN A 17 -13.28 5.70 -14.58
C GLN A 17 -14.14 5.07 -15.70
N GLY A 18 -15.10 4.22 -15.34
CA GLY A 18 -15.96 3.49 -16.28
C GLY A 18 -15.31 2.26 -16.92
N SER A 19 -14.25 1.71 -16.33
CA SER A 19 -13.57 0.49 -16.81
C SER A 19 -13.85 -0.75 -15.96
N ASP A 20 -14.56 -0.60 -14.84
CA ASP A 20 -14.76 -1.61 -13.79
C ASP A 20 -13.44 -2.14 -13.16
N ARG A 21 -12.28 -1.56 -13.52
CA ARG A 21 -10.99 -1.92 -12.94
C ARG A 21 -10.76 -1.12 -11.68
N ILE A 22 -10.65 -1.84 -10.56
CA ILE A 22 -10.46 -1.26 -9.23
C ILE A 22 -8.98 -1.36 -8.85
N GLU A 23 -8.37 -0.24 -8.51
CA GLU A 23 -7.07 -0.15 -7.87
C GLU A 23 -7.25 0.23 -6.40
N MET A 24 -6.28 -0.07 -5.55
CA MET A 24 -6.28 0.38 -4.16
C MET A 24 -5.22 1.46 -3.97
N VAL A 25 -5.61 2.64 -3.52
CA VAL A 25 -4.68 3.70 -3.14
C VAL A 25 -4.34 3.56 -1.66
N LEU A 26 -3.07 3.40 -1.35
CA LEU A 26 -2.54 3.33 0.00
C LEU A 26 -1.81 4.61 0.36
N TRP A 27 -2.26 5.26 1.44
CA TRP A 27 -1.54 6.36 2.05
C TRP A 27 -0.74 5.85 3.25
N ALA A 28 0.54 6.17 3.27
CA ALA A 28 1.49 5.68 4.24
C ALA A 28 2.11 6.81 5.07
N GLN A 29 2.39 6.51 6.34
CA GLN A 29 3.23 7.32 7.22
C GLN A 29 4.50 6.57 7.59
N GLY A 30 5.51 7.30 8.10
CA GLY A 30 6.76 6.71 8.54
C GLY A 30 7.65 6.18 7.41
N VAL A 31 7.38 6.58 6.16
CA VAL A 31 8.13 6.13 4.97
C VAL A 31 9.50 6.79 4.80
N GLY A 32 9.82 7.79 5.62
CA GLY A 32 11.06 8.57 5.53
C GLY A 32 10.94 9.79 4.60
N PRO A 33 11.95 10.68 4.64
CA PRO A 33 12.02 11.84 3.74
C PRO A 33 12.20 11.36 2.29
N ASP A 34 11.68 12.16 1.34
CA ASP A 34 11.79 11.93 -0.12
C ASP A 34 11.15 10.65 -0.66
N ARG A 35 10.34 9.96 0.15
CA ARG A 35 9.60 8.77 -0.27
C ARG A 35 8.13 9.08 -0.54
N PRO A 36 7.50 8.38 -1.49
CA PRO A 36 6.09 8.55 -1.77
C PRO A 36 5.25 8.18 -0.56
N ARG A 37 4.36 9.10 -0.18
CA ARG A 37 3.35 8.87 0.88
C ARG A 37 2.08 8.25 0.34
N SER A 38 1.91 8.17 -0.98
CA SER A 38 0.79 7.54 -1.65
C SER A 38 1.32 6.57 -2.69
N VAL A 39 0.79 5.35 -2.68
CA VAL A 39 1.13 4.29 -3.62
C VAL A 39 -0.12 3.58 -4.08
N VAL A 40 -0.12 3.06 -5.29
CA VAL A 40 -1.23 2.40 -5.95
C VAL A 40 -0.95 0.91 -6.01
N VAL A 41 -1.83 0.12 -5.42
CA VAL A 41 -1.85 -1.33 -5.56
C VAL A 41 -2.73 -1.67 -6.77
N PRO A 42 -2.14 -2.26 -7.83
CA PRO A 42 -2.87 -2.60 -9.04
C PRO A 42 -3.86 -3.74 -8.78
N TYR A 43 -4.91 -3.79 -9.61
CA TYR A 43 -5.98 -4.77 -9.54
C TYR A 43 -5.49 -6.21 -9.48
N GLU A 44 -4.46 -6.55 -10.25
CA GLU A 44 -3.91 -7.90 -10.32
C GLU A 44 -3.35 -8.37 -8.97
N LEU A 45 -2.76 -7.46 -8.18
CA LEU A 45 -2.30 -7.78 -6.83
C LEU A 45 -3.46 -7.94 -5.85
N LEU A 46 -4.50 -7.11 -5.97
CA LEU A 46 -5.71 -7.24 -5.14
C LEU A 46 -6.41 -8.58 -5.37
N LEU A 47 -6.43 -9.06 -6.61
CA LEU A 47 -6.97 -10.39 -6.94
C LEU A 47 -6.09 -11.53 -6.43
N ALA A 48 -4.77 -11.35 -6.45
CA ALA A 48 -3.82 -12.39 -6.07
C ALA A 48 -3.68 -12.56 -4.56
N ASP A 49 -3.83 -11.48 -3.77
CA ASP A 49 -3.64 -11.50 -2.33
C ASP A 49 -4.87 -10.95 -1.59
N PRO A 50 -5.71 -11.83 -1.01
CA PRO A 50 -6.91 -11.43 -0.27
C PRO A 50 -6.60 -10.70 1.05
N SER A 51 -5.34 -10.64 1.48
CA SER A 51 -4.94 -9.84 2.65
C SER A 51 -4.84 -8.34 2.35
N LEU A 52 -4.91 -7.95 1.08
CA LEU A 52 -4.98 -6.57 0.61
C LEU A 52 -6.41 -5.99 0.70
N ASP A 53 -7.06 -6.19 1.83
CA ASP A 53 -8.35 -5.59 2.14
C ASP A 53 -8.13 -4.18 2.74
N PRO A 54 -8.71 -3.12 2.15
CA PRO A 54 -8.53 -1.74 2.60
C PRO A 54 -8.88 -1.52 4.09
N ASP A 55 -9.89 -2.23 4.60
CA ASP A 55 -10.32 -2.11 6.00
C ASP A 55 -9.39 -2.88 6.94
N ALA A 56 -8.82 -4.00 6.47
CA ALA A 56 -7.92 -4.83 7.28
C ALA A 56 -6.48 -4.30 7.35
N VAL A 57 -6.04 -3.53 6.35
CA VAL A 57 -4.64 -3.06 6.27
C VAL A 57 -4.37 -1.79 7.07
N ARG A 58 -5.42 -1.04 7.43
CA ARG A 58 -5.28 0.22 8.16
C ARG A 58 -4.55 0.02 9.49
N GLY A 59 -3.53 0.85 9.75
CA GLY A 59 -2.71 0.79 10.95
C GLY A 59 -1.68 -0.35 10.96
N ARG A 60 -1.60 -1.17 9.91
CA ARG A 60 -0.57 -2.22 9.79
C ARG A 60 0.73 -1.65 9.25
N GLY A 61 1.84 -2.17 9.77
CA GLY A 61 3.14 -2.00 9.16
C GLY A 61 3.22 -2.79 7.86
N PHE A 62 3.80 -2.20 6.83
CA PHE A 62 3.99 -2.83 5.53
C PHE A 62 5.41 -2.62 5.00
N GLN A 63 5.80 -3.53 4.12
CA GLN A 63 6.94 -3.38 3.23
C GLN A 63 6.46 -3.60 1.81
N ALA A 64 6.85 -2.72 0.89
CA ALA A 64 6.47 -2.81 -0.52
C ALA A 64 7.66 -2.53 -1.43
N VAL A 65 7.64 -3.13 -2.62
CA VAL A 65 8.44 -2.71 -3.76
C VAL A 65 7.55 -1.86 -4.64
N VAL A 66 7.97 -0.62 -4.89
CA VAL A 66 7.24 0.33 -5.72
C VAL A 66 8.11 0.86 -6.84
N GLU A 67 7.47 1.24 -7.92
CA GLU A 67 8.10 1.93 -9.04
C GLU A 67 7.23 3.08 -9.52
N GLN A 68 7.82 4.02 -10.24
CA GLN A 68 7.09 5.13 -10.79
C GLN A 68 6.45 4.73 -12.12
N GLY A 69 5.13 4.79 -12.20
CA GLY A 69 4.37 4.64 -13.43
C GLY A 69 4.57 5.82 -14.39
N GLY A 70 4.17 5.63 -15.65
CA GLY A 70 4.33 6.64 -16.70
C GLY A 70 3.49 7.92 -16.49
N ASP A 71 2.52 7.87 -15.58
CA ASP A 71 1.66 8.99 -15.16
C ASP A 71 2.16 9.69 -13.88
N GLY A 72 3.34 9.29 -13.37
CA GLY A 72 3.93 9.83 -12.15
C GLY A 72 3.37 9.23 -10.85
N ARG A 73 2.41 8.28 -10.92
CA ARG A 73 1.93 7.53 -9.76
C ARG A 73 2.97 6.50 -9.33
N TRP A 74 2.97 6.11 -8.07
CA TRP A 74 3.84 5.05 -7.56
C TRP A 74 3.08 3.74 -7.52
N ILE A 75 3.44 2.79 -8.36
CA ILE A 75 2.76 1.50 -8.52
C ILE A 75 3.48 0.46 -7.67
N VAL A 76 2.71 -0.27 -6.87
CA VAL A 76 3.18 -1.40 -6.07
C VAL A 76 3.37 -2.61 -6.97
N ARG A 77 4.56 -3.20 -6.90
CA ARG A 77 4.91 -4.46 -7.57
C ARG A 77 4.81 -5.64 -6.63
N GLU A 78 5.18 -5.44 -5.37
CA GLU A 78 5.11 -6.44 -4.32
C GLU A 78 4.78 -5.73 -3.01
N ILE A 79 3.98 -6.36 -2.15
CA ILE A 79 3.65 -5.83 -0.83
C ILE A 79 3.47 -6.98 0.16
N GLY A 80 3.95 -6.77 1.38
CA GLY A 80 3.74 -7.65 2.50
C GLY A 80 3.43 -6.85 3.75
N PHE A 81 2.47 -7.32 4.53
CA PHE A 81 2.11 -6.73 5.83
C PHE A 81 2.74 -7.52 6.96
N ALA A 82 3.19 -6.82 8.00
CA ALA A 82 3.67 -7.48 9.21
C ALA A 82 2.57 -8.37 9.81
N ALA A 83 2.89 -9.63 10.10
CA ALA A 83 2.02 -10.59 10.77
C ALA A 83 1.92 -10.22 12.26
N GLY A 84 1.23 -9.12 12.57
CA GLY A 84 1.10 -8.64 13.95
C GLY A 84 0.62 -7.20 14.03
N ARG A 85 -0.31 -6.96 14.97
CA ARG A 85 -0.88 -5.65 15.31
C ARG A 85 0.21 -4.76 15.89
N ALA A 86 0.72 -3.82 15.08
CA ALA A 86 1.69 -2.80 15.42
C ALA A 86 2.99 -3.32 16.09
N LEU A 87 4.14 -3.04 15.47
CA LEU A 87 5.42 -3.11 16.17
C LEU A 87 5.40 -2.05 17.28
N ARG A 88 4.90 -2.40 18.46
CA ARG A 88 5.18 -1.69 19.71
C ARG A 88 6.63 -2.06 20.04
N PRO A 89 7.53 -1.11 20.34
CA PRO A 89 8.85 -1.48 20.83
C PRO A 89 8.65 -2.24 22.15
N ASP A 90 9.13 -3.49 22.19
CA ASP A 90 9.33 -4.23 23.44
C ASP A 90 10.34 -3.42 24.27
N GLY A 91 9.86 -2.81 25.35
CA GLY A 91 10.70 -2.17 26.35
C GLY A 91 10.90 -3.12 27.53
N PRO A 92 12.12 -3.25 28.08
CA PRO A 92 12.32 -3.78 29.42
C PRO A 92 11.80 -2.83 30.51
#